data_AF-A0A382X0C6-F1
#
_entry.id   AF-A0A382X0C6-F1
#
_cell.length_a   1.000
_cell.length_b   1.000
_cell.length_c   1.000
_cell.angle_alpha   90.00
_cell.angle_beta   90.00
_cell.angle_gamma   90.00
#
_symmetry.space_group_name_H-M   'P 1'
#
loop_
_entity.id
_entity.type
_entity.pdbx_description
1 polymer ?
#
loop_
_entity_poly.entity_id
_entity_poly.type
_entity_poly.pdbx_seq_one_letter_code
_entity_poly.pdbx_strand_id
1 'polypeptide(L)'
;MRIAIARSDHRPHFPYRQHSTNPTGHPMTIRLIYALALLFAPWTPSQAQEHVPTPSYSSSMGSVTVGQEQFYRLSFRPDVSIGRWGVALDVELFIEANGDISARGWEFGSATETFDSFLRKIYYVRYGRPDDTVYFKVGALDQVTLGYGLIMTDYRNNLQYPGIKKTGIQFHFGNLANTGIGLEGVINNFQDFQEGGALLGVRAFGRPGGKLELGLIYVTD
;
A
#
# COMPACT_ATOMS: atom_id res chain seq x y z
N MET A 1 -81.28 -9.82 -17.43
CA MET A 1 -82.04 -10.78 -16.61
C MET A 1 -81.87 -12.15 -17.23
N ARG A 2 -81.00 -13.01 -16.68
CA ARG A 2 -80.72 -14.35 -17.22
C ARG A 2 -81.28 -15.41 -16.27
N ILE A 3 -82.20 -16.22 -16.78
CA ILE A 3 -82.76 -17.41 -16.14
C ILE A 3 -82.14 -18.64 -16.81
N ALA A 4 -81.79 -19.62 -15.98
CA ALA A 4 -81.08 -20.85 -16.32
C ALA A 4 -81.96 -21.89 -17.02
N ILE A 5 -81.35 -22.76 -17.83
CA ILE A 5 -81.89 -24.08 -18.20
C ILE A 5 -80.73 -25.09 -18.16
N ALA A 6 -80.98 -26.23 -17.52
CA ALA A 6 -80.04 -27.33 -17.24
C ALA A 6 -80.14 -28.48 -18.26
N ARG A 7 -79.06 -29.27 -18.41
CA ARG A 7 -79.02 -30.72 -18.79
C ARG A 7 -77.58 -31.25 -18.62
N SER A 8 -77.32 -32.08 -17.60
CA SER A 8 -77.11 -33.55 -17.60
C SER A 8 -76.04 -34.06 -18.58
N ASP A 9 -74.81 -34.37 -18.15
CA ASP A 9 -74.28 -35.58 -17.46
C ASP A 9 -73.76 -36.64 -18.45
N HIS A 10 -72.47 -37.01 -18.35
CA HIS A 10 -71.92 -38.37 -18.58
C HIS A 10 -70.42 -38.40 -18.22
N ARG A 11 -70.10 -39.11 -17.12
CA ARG A 11 -68.73 -39.46 -16.70
C ARG A 11 -68.31 -40.80 -17.30
N PRO A 12 -67.00 -41.06 -17.40
CA PRO A 12 -66.48 -42.37 -17.00
C PRO A 12 -65.69 -42.28 -15.69
N HIS A 13 -66.03 -43.17 -14.76
CA HIS A 13 -65.30 -43.46 -13.53
C HIS A 13 -64.00 -44.21 -13.84
N PHE A 14 -62.89 -43.76 -13.25
CA PHE A 14 -61.71 -44.61 -13.02
C PHE A 14 -61.45 -44.69 -11.50
N PRO A 15 -61.23 -45.89 -10.94
CA PRO A 15 -61.16 -46.08 -9.51
C PRO A 15 -59.86 -45.51 -8.91
N TYR A 16 -60.06 -44.87 -7.76
CA TYR A 16 -59.08 -44.25 -6.90
C TYR A 16 -58.24 -45.31 -6.18
N ARG A 17 -56.91 -45.26 -6.32
CA ARG A 17 -55.97 -46.03 -5.49
C ARG A 17 -55.30 -45.06 -4.51
N GLN A 18 -55.76 -45.05 -3.26
CA GLN A 18 -55.02 -44.47 -2.15
C GLN A 18 -53.77 -45.32 -1.90
N HIS A 19 -52.60 -44.68 -1.84
CA HIS A 19 -51.47 -45.26 -1.13
C HIS A 19 -51.01 -44.28 -0.05
N SER A 20 -51.04 -44.82 1.16
CA SER A 20 -50.77 -44.19 2.44
C SER A 20 -49.34 -43.63 2.50
N THR A 21 -49.21 -42.40 2.98
CA THR A 21 -47.94 -41.84 3.47
C THR A 21 -47.59 -42.46 4.82
N ASN A 22 -46.37 -42.95 4.99
CA ASN A 22 -45.69 -42.93 6.29
C ASN A 22 -44.17 -42.75 6.08
N PRO A 23 -43.47 -41.89 6.86
CA PRO A 23 -42.08 -41.57 6.64
C PRO A 23 -41.18 -42.55 7.40
N THR A 24 -40.24 -43.18 6.70
CA THR A 24 -39.20 -44.00 7.33
C THR A 24 -37.85 -43.33 7.14
N GLY A 25 -37.23 -42.98 8.27
CA GLY A 25 -36.05 -42.15 8.38
C GLY A 25 -34.80 -42.69 7.67
N HIS A 26 -34.03 -41.74 7.14
CA HIS A 26 -32.66 -41.97 6.69
C HIS A 26 -31.70 -41.80 7.88
N PRO A 27 -30.74 -42.73 8.10
CA PRO A 27 -29.78 -42.60 9.20
C PRO A 27 -28.77 -41.46 8.92
N MET A 28 -28.71 -40.55 9.88
CA MET A 28 -27.97 -39.30 9.91
C MET A 28 -26.52 -39.51 10.38
N THR A 29 -25.79 -40.49 9.84
CA THR A 29 -24.48 -40.89 10.40
C THR A 29 -23.26 -40.60 9.51
N ILE A 30 -23.44 -40.21 8.24
CA ILE A 30 -22.31 -39.99 7.31
C ILE A 30 -21.82 -38.54 7.21
N ARG A 31 -22.50 -37.57 7.85
CA ARG A 31 -22.10 -36.14 7.79
C ARG A 31 -21.16 -35.67 8.92
N LEU A 32 -20.85 -36.53 9.90
CA LEU A 32 -20.06 -36.11 11.07
C LEU A 32 -18.54 -36.38 10.96
N ILE A 33 -18.08 -37.13 9.95
CA ILE A 33 -16.66 -37.50 9.83
C ILE A 33 -15.83 -36.36 9.19
N TYR A 34 -16.43 -35.53 8.32
CA TYR A 34 -15.73 -34.40 7.71
C TYR A 34 -15.58 -33.18 8.63
N ALA A 35 -16.39 -33.07 9.69
CA ALA A 35 -16.33 -31.94 10.61
C ALA A 35 -15.14 -32.02 11.60
N LEU A 36 -14.59 -33.22 11.82
CA LEU A 36 -13.49 -33.43 12.78
C LEU A 36 -12.09 -33.38 12.14
N ALA A 37 -12.00 -33.53 10.82
CA ALA A 37 -10.72 -33.47 10.08
C ALA A 37 -10.14 -32.05 9.97
N LEU A 38 -10.94 -31.00 10.22
CA LEU A 38 -10.47 -29.61 10.26
C LEU A 38 -9.79 -29.23 11.59
N LEU A 39 -9.86 -30.07 12.62
CA LEU A 39 -9.22 -29.82 13.92
C LEU A 39 -7.77 -30.31 14.00
N PHE A 40 -7.30 -31.04 12.98
CA PHE A 40 -5.92 -31.54 12.86
C PHE A 40 -5.21 -31.01 11.62
N ALA A 41 -5.60 -29.82 11.13
CA ALA A 41 -4.70 -29.08 10.25
C ALA A 41 -3.46 -28.73 11.08
N PRO A 42 -2.25 -29.23 10.73
CA PRO A 42 -1.04 -28.75 11.37
C PRO A 42 -1.02 -27.24 11.18
N TRP A 43 -1.03 -26.51 12.28
CA TRP A 43 -0.68 -25.10 12.29
C TRP A 43 0.72 -25.04 11.71
N THR A 44 0.84 -24.80 10.41
CA THR A 44 2.10 -24.35 9.85
C THR A 44 2.30 -22.98 10.48
N PRO A 45 3.31 -22.78 11.36
CA PRO A 45 3.68 -21.43 11.71
C PRO A 45 3.91 -20.72 10.38
N SER A 46 3.18 -19.63 10.14
CA SER A 46 3.42 -18.76 9.00
C SER A 46 4.90 -18.42 9.04
N GLN A 47 5.70 -19.06 8.19
CA GLN A 47 7.09 -18.71 8.02
C GLN A 47 7.04 -17.26 7.53
N ALA A 48 7.32 -16.31 8.42
CA ALA A 48 7.60 -14.95 8.01
C ALA A 48 8.75 -15.09 7.02
N GLN A 49 8.46 -14.90 5.74
CA GLN A 49 9.46 -15.00 4.68
C GLN A 49 10.62 -14.09 5.11
N GLU A 50 11.79 -14.65 5.41
CA GLU A 50 13.01 -13.86 5.57
C GLU A 50 13.28 -13.23 4.20
N HIS A 51 12.74 -12.04 4.02
CA HIS A 51 12.94 -11.26 2.82
C HIS A 51 14.37 -10.76 2.87
N VAL A 52 15.27 -11.50 2.24
CA VAL A 52 16.63 -11.05 1.93
C VAL A 52 16.47 -9.71 1.22
N PRO A 53 16.93 -8.59 1.80
CA PRO A 53 16.78 -7.28 1.19
C PRO A 53 17.49 -7.31 -0.16
N THR A 54 16.72 -7.39 -1.23
CA THR A 54 17.26 -7.39 -2.58
C THR A 54 17.32 -5.94 -3.02
N PRO A 55 18.50 -5.44 -3.43
CA PRO A 55 18.60 -4.11 -3.99
C PRO A 55 17.63 -3.97 -5.17
N SER A 56 16.87 -2.88 -5.20
CA SER A 56 16.02 -2.56 -6.35
C SER A 56 16.61 -1.38 -7.11
N TYR A 57 16.47 -1.39 -8.43
CA TYR A 57 17.06 -0.37 -9.29
C TYR A 57 15.97 0.18 -10.20
N SER A 58 15.87 1.50 -10.28
CA SER A 58 15.03 2.18 -11.27
C SER A 58 15.92 3.06 -12.13
N SER A 59 15.65 3.09 -13.44
CA SER A 59 16.35 3.96 -14.37
C SER A 59 15.35 4.65 -15.29
N SER A 60 15.67 5.88 -15.69
CA SER A 60 14.86 6.65 -16.65
C SER A 60 15.77 7.44 -17.56
N MET A 61 15.37 7.58 -18.82
CA MET A 61 16.06 8.40 -19.81
C MET A 61 15.08 9.40 -20.42
N GLY A 62 15.51 10.66 -20.56
CA GLY A 62 14.72 11.71 -21.18
C GLY A 62 15.60 12.76 -21.85
N SER A 63 15.00 13.68 -22.59
CA SER A 63 15.70 14.87 -23.09
C SER A 63 15.15 16.12 -22.41
N VAL A 64 16.03 17.08 -22.16
CA VAL A 64 15.69 18.42 -21.69
C VAL A 64 16.31 19.44 -22.62
N THR A 65 15.53 20.42 -23.06
CA THR A 65 16.03 21.52 -23.87
C THR A 65 16.14 22.75 -22.99
N VAL A 66 17.34 23.30 -22.87
CA VAL A 66 17.59 24.53 -22.11
C VAL A 66 18.08 25.57 -23.10
N GLY A 67 17.23 26.55 -23.43
CA GLY A 67 17.54 27.54 -24.46
C GLY A 67 17.54 26.95 -25.88
N GLN A 68 18.71 26.89 -26.52
CA GLN A 68 18.92 26.31 -27.85
C GLN A 68 19.69 24.98 -27.83
N GLU A 69 20.09 24.51 -26.64
CA GLU A 69 20.88 23.29 -26.47
C GLU A 69 20.00 22.16 -25.94
N GLN A 70 20.13 20.98 -26.57
CA GLN A 70 19.45 19.76 -26.17
C GLN A 70 20.39 18.89 -25.35
N PHE A 71 19.91 18.46 -24.18
CA PHE A 71 20.62 17.56 -23.29
C PHE A 71 19.85 16.25 -23.16
N TYR A 72 20.57 15.14 -23.05
CA TYR A 72 20.03 13.84 -22.67
C TYR A 72 20.27 13.62 -21.19
N ARG A 73 19.22 13.35 -20.43
CA ARG A 73 19.28 13.05 -19.00
C ARG A 73 19.07 11.57 -18.79
N LEU A 74 20.04 10.94 -18.14
CA LEU A 74 19.96 9.57 -17.65
C LEU A 74 19.89 9.63 -16.11
N SER A 75 18.84 9.05 -15.54
CA SER A 75 18.67 8.95 -14.10
C SER A 75 18.74 7.48 -13.68
N PHE A 76 19.45 7.23 -12.60
CA PHE A 76 19.62 5.92 -11.99
C PHE A 76 19.39 6.04 -10.49
N ARG A 77 18.48 5.23 -9.97
CA ARG A 77 18.04 5.28 -8.58
C ARG A 77 18.12 3.90 -7.95
N PRO A 78 19.26 3.54 -7.34
CA PRO A 78 19.41 2.33 -6.56
C PRO A 78 18.76 2.50 -5.17
N ASP A 79 17.91 1.56 -4.78
CA ASP A 79 17.49 1.34 -3.39
C ASP A 79 18.36 0.24 -2.80
N VAL A 80 19.17 0.62 -1.82
CA VAL A 80 19.99 -0.31 -1.04
C VAL A 80 19.35 -0.46 0.33
N SER A 81 18.94 -1.69 0.66
CA SER A 81 18.39 -2.05 1.95
C SER A 81 19.40 -2.84 2.77
N ILE A 82 19.74 -2.35 3.97
CA ILE A 82 20.68 -2.96 4.91
C ILE A 82 19.93 -3.22 6.21
N GLY A 83 19.48 -4.47 6.39
CA GLY A 83 18.65 -4.85 7.54
C GLY A 83 17.32 -4.09 7.54
N ARG A 84 17.06 -3.31 8.61
CA ARG A 84 15.87 -2.45 8.71
C ARG A 84 16.06 -1.09 8.02
N TRP A 85 17.28 -0.66 7.75
CA TRP A 85 17.52 0.60 7.06
C TRP A 85 17.42 0.41 5.54
N GLY A 86 16.90 1.40 4.85
CA GLY A 86 16.89 1.48 3.39
C GLY A 86 17.27 2.88 2.95
N VAL A 87 18.16 2.99 1.98
CA VAL A 87 18.60 4.26 1.41
C VAL A 87 18.45 4.18 -0.09
N ALA A 88 17.67 5.09 -0.65
CA ALA A 88 17.60 5.28 -2.08
C ALA A 88 18.48 6.47 -2.47
N LEU A 89 19.34 6.28 -3.47
CA LEU A 89 20.14 7.34 -4.07
C LEU A 89 19.48 7.76 -5.37
N ASP A 90 19.60 9.03 -5.74
CA ASP A 90 19.25 9.54 -7.06
C ASP A 90 20.51 10.06 -7.75
N VAL A 91 20.91 9.35 -8.79
CA VAL A 91 22.13 9.60 -9.55
C VAL A 91 21.73 10.01 -10.95
N GLU A 92 22.07 11.23 -11.32
CA GLU A 92 21.75 11.80 -12.63
C GLU A 92 23.02 12.07 -13.43
N LEU A 93 22.96 11.78 -14.72
CA LEU A 93 23.98 12.05 -15.71
C LEU A 93 23.35 12.85 -16.85
N PHE A 94 23.99 13.94 -17.24
CA PHE A 94 23.58 14.78 -18.35
C PHE A 94 24.61 14.63 -19.47
N ILE A 95 24.14 14.29 -20.66
CA ILE A 95 24.95 14.15 -21.87
C ILE A 95 24.54 15.29 -22.81
N GLU A 96 25.51 16.05 -23.26
CA GLU A 96 25.32 17.18 -24.16
C GLU A 96 25.14 16.69 -25.61
N ALA A 97 24.61 17.54 -26.50
CA ALA A 97 24.36 17.17 -27.90
C ALA A 97 25.64 16.78 -28.67
N ASN A 98 26.80 17.24 -28.23
CA ASN A 98 28.10 16.89 -28.78
C ASN A 98 28.63 15.53 -28.27
N GLY A 99 27.93 14.87 -27.34
CA GLY A 99 28.32 13.60 -26.73
C GLY A 99 29.16 13.74 -25.45
N ASP A 100 29.48 14.95 -25.01
CA ASP A 100 30.22 15.17 -23.78
C ASP A 100 29.34 14.99 -22.53
N ILE A 101 29.93 14.46 -21.46
CA ILE A 101 29.25 14.33 -20.16
C ILE A 101 29.33 15.69 -19.47
N SER A 102 28.18 16.31 -19.23
CA SER A 102 28.10 17.61 -18.57
C SER A 102 28.44 17.48 -17.08
N ALA A 103 29.38 18.30 -16.61
CA ALA A 103 29.79 18.35 -15.20
C ALA A 103 28.71 18.92 -14.26
N ARG A 104 27.60 19.45 -14.81
CA ARG A 104 26.49 20.09 -14.07
C ARG A 104 25.88 19.23 -12.94
N GLY A 105 26.07 17.91 -12.97
CA GLY A 105 25.59 16.99 -11.92
C GLY A 105 26.60 16.61 -10.84
N TRP A 106 27.87 17.00 -10.98
CA TRP A 106 29.01 16.47 -10.22
C TRP A 106 30.12 17.51 -10.03
N GLU A 107 29.86 18.59 -9.31
CA GLU A 107 30.93 19.48 -8.84
C GLU A 107 31.57 18.89 -7.56
N PHE A 108 32.80 18.38 -7.69
CA PHE A 108 33.64 17.93 -6.58
C PHE A 108 34.60 19.05 -6.18
N GLY A 109 34.10 20.09 -5.50
CA GLY A 109 34.89 21.26 -5.09
C GLY A 109 35.66 21.06 -3.77
N SER A 110 34.95 20.78 -2.68
CA SER A 110 35.50 20.73 -1.31
C SER A 110 34.88 19.58 -0.52
N ALA A 111 35.58 19.00 0.47
CA ALA A 111 35.06 17.88 1.29
C ALA A 111 33.71 18.20 1.98
N THR A 112 33.47 19.48 2.32
CA THR A 112 32.21 19.95 2.92
C THR A 112 31.12 20.11 1.86
N GLU A 113 31.43 20.66 0.68
CA GLU A 113 30.49 20.80 -0.45
C GLU A 113 30.16 19.45 -1.07
N THR A 114 31.08 18.48 -0.99
CA THR A 114 30.90 17.11 -1.45
C THR A 114 29.90 16.38 -0.56
N PHE A 115 29.94 16.59 0.76
CA PHE A 115 28.96 16.00 1.68
C PHE A 115 27.56 16.58 1.45
N ASP A 116 27.44 17.90 1.31
CA ASP A 116 26.16 18.55 1.01
C ASP A 116 25.62 18.16 -0.38
N SER A 117 26.49 18.06 -1.39
CA SER A 117 26.14 17.55 -2.72
C SER A 117 25.72 16.07 -2.68
N PHE A 118 26.34 15.28 -1.82
CA PHE A 118 25.98 13.87 -1.64
C PHE A 118 24.62 13.72 -0.94
N LEU A 119 24.33 14.52 0.09
CA LEU A 119 23.01 14.56 0.73
C LEU A 119 21.91 14.94 -0.26
N ARG A 120 22.18 15.83 -1.22
CA ARG A 120 21.23 16.14 -2.31
C ARG A 120 20.95 14.94 -3.23
N LYS A 121 21.91 14.03 -3.39
CA LYS A 121 21.74 12.77 -4.14
C LYS A 121 21.03 11.69 -3.34
N ILE A 122 20.73 11.90 -2.05
CA ILE A 122 19.87 10.96 -1.32
C ILE A 122 18.41 11.23 -1.70
N TYR A 123 17.75 10.21 -2.23
CA TYR A 123 16.35 10.25 -2.63
C TYR A 123 15.42 10.09 -1.44
N TYR A 124 15.63 9.03 -0.65
CA TYR A 124 15.03 8.88 0.67
C TYR A 124 15.91 8.02 1.57
N VAL A 125 15.66 8.14 2.87
CA VAL A 125 16.11 7.19 3.89
C VAL A 125 14.87 6.63 4.58
N ARG A 126 14.83 5.33 4.80
CA ARG A 126 13.78 4.66 5.56
C ARG A 126 14.35 3.73 6.62
N TYR A 127 13.56 3.52 7.66
CA TYR A 127 13.73 2.52 8.69
C TYR A 127 12.48 1.66 8.74
N GLY A 128 12.66 0.35 8.70
CA GLY A 128 11.58 -0.64 8.61
C GLY A 128 10.90 -0.67 7.24
N ARG A 129 9.73 -1.31 7.24
CA ARG A 129 8.77 -1.36 6.12
C ARG A 129 7.40 -0.85 6.57
N PRO A 130 6.51 -0.44 5.65
CA PRO A 130 5.18 0.04 6.00
C PRO A 130 4.35 -0.93 6.87
N ASP A 131 4.61 -2.24 6.74
CA ASP A 131 3.95 -3.28 7.54
C ASP A 131 4.63 -3.58 8.89
N ASP A 132 5.80 -2.96 9.18
CA ASP A 132 6.52 -3.17 10.43
C ASP A 132 5.89 -2.36 11.57
N THR A 133 6.01 -2.87 12.81
CA THR A 133 5.57 -2.15 14.03
C THR A 133 6.21 -0.77 14.19
N VAL A 134 7.41 -0.57 13.63
CA VAL A 134 8.10 0.73 13.64
C VAL A 134 8.62 0.97 12.24
N TYR A 135 8.11 2.04 11.64
CA TYR A 135 8.48 2.49 10.32
C TYR A 135 8.67 4.00 10.31
N PHE A 136 9.70 4.45 9.61
CA PHE A 136 9.98 5.86 9.39
C PHE A 136 10.60 6.05 8.02
N LYS A 137 10.22 7.08 7.27
CA LYS A 137 10.79 7.42 5.95
C LYS A 137 10.89 8.93 5.82
N VAL A 138 12.02 9.41 5.32
CA VAL A 138 12.28 10.84 5.07
C VAL A 138 12.87 11.01 3.67
N GLY A 139 12.39 12.03 2.95
CA GLY A 139 12.82 12.35 1.60
C GLY A 139 11.65 12.32 0.63
N ALA A 140 11.86 11.74 -0.55
CA ALA A 140 10.77 11.52 -1.49
C ALA A 140 9.82 10.44 -0.96
N LEU A 141 8.54 10.77 -0.88
CA LEU A 141 7.45 9.90 -0.49
C LEU A 141 6.86 9.28 -1.75
N ASP A 142 6.99 7.97 -1.85
CA ASP A 142 6.47 7.15 -2.95
C ASP A 142 5.37 6.24 -2.40
N GLN A 143 4.21 6.23 -3.04
CA GLN A 143 3.11 5.30 -2.74
C GLN A 143 2.70 5.27 -1.26
N VAL A 144 2.60 6.45 -0.64
CA VAL A 144 2.19 6.55 0.77
C VAL A 144 0.69 6.30 0.90
N THR A 145 0.35 5.34 1.75
CA THR A 145 -1.03 5.01 2.11
C THR A 145 -1.20 5.12 3.62
N LEU A 146 -2.23 5.82 4.08
CA LEU A 146 -2.57 5.95 5.51
C LEU A 146 -4.02 5.53 5.75
N GLY A 147 -4.29 5.00 6.94
CA GLY A 147 -5.67 4.69 7.33
C GLY A 147 -6.29 3.53 6.57
N TYR A 148 -5.50 2.56 6.10
CA TYR A 148 -5.92 1.55 5.10
C TYR A 148 -6.46 2.15 3.80
N GLY A 149 -6.05 3.38 3.46
CA GLY A 149 -6.53 4.10 2.29
C GLY A 149 -7.74 5.01 2.54
N LEU A 150 -8.31 5.00 3.75
CA LEU A 150 -9.42 5.89 4.10
C LEU A 150 -9.02 7.37 4.21
N ILE A 151 -7.73 7.64 4.43
CA ILE A 151 -7.20 9.00 4.54
C ILE A 151 -6.52 9.39 3.23
N MET A 152 -5.62 8.53 2.75
CA MET A 152 -4.91 8.71 1.50
C MET A 152 -4.41 7.36 0.99
N THR A 153 -4.34 7.24 -0.32
CA THR A 153 -3.83 6.06 -1.01
C THR A 153 -2.88 6.51 -2.11
N ASP A 154 -1.77 5.79 -2.27
CA ASP A 154 -0.79 6.01 -3.33
C ASP A 154 -0.27 7.45 -3.44
N TYR A 155 -0.21 8.16 -2.31
CA TYR A 155 0.25 9.54 -2.27
C TYR A 155 1.73 9.65 -2.66
N ARG A 156 2.05 10.68 -3.44
CA ARG A 156 3.38 10.92 -4.00
C ARG A 156 3.72 12.40 -3.96
N ASN A 157 4.75 12.78 -3.22
CA ASN A 157 5.22 14.18 -3.18
C ASN A 157 6.26 14.51 -4.26
N ASN A 158 6.60 13.52 -5.09
CA ASN A 158 7.66 13.57 -6.09
C ASN A 158 7.14 13.73 -7.54
N LEU A 159 5.86 14.06 -7.74
CA LEU A 159 5.29 14.17 -9.10
C LEU A 159 5.94 15.28 -9.94
N GLN A 160 6.46 16.31 -9.27
CA GLN A 160 7.19 17.43 -9.89
C GLN A 160 8.70 17.17 -9.95
N TYR A 161 9.14 15.98 -9.53
CA TYR A 161 10.53 15.58 -9.62
C TYR A 161 10.92 15.43 -11.09
N PRO A 162 12.05 16.03 -11.52
CA PRO A 162 13.16 16.54 -10.72
C PRO A 162 13.09 18.04 -10.43
N GLY A 163 12.18 18.77 -11.08
CA GLY A 163 12.12 20.23 -11.05
C GLY A 163 11.88 20.79 -9.64
N ILE A 164 11.08 20.11 -8.82
CA ILE A 164 10.84 20.48 -7.41
C ILE A 164 11.08 19.27 -6.53
N LYS A 165 12.09 19.35 -5.64
CA LYS A 165 12.41 18.31 -4.66
C LYS A 165 11.70 18.61 -3.33
N LYS A 166 10.58 17.93 -3.09
CA LYS A 166 9.88 17.98 -1.79
C LYS A 166 10.48 16.95 -0.83
N THR A 167 10.71 17.36 0.42
CA THR A 167 11.21 16.46 1.47
C THR A 167 10.05 16.15 2.40
N GLY A 168 9.43 14.99 2.24
CA GLY A 168 8.36 14.53 3.10
C GLY A 168 8.87 13.64 4.22
N ILE A 169 8.02 13.45 5.23
CA ILE A 169 8.25 12.55 6.36
C ILE A 169 7.04 11.63 6.47
N GLN A 170 7.27 10.34 6.65
CA GLN A 170 6.24 9.36 6.96
C GLN A 170 6.68 8.55 8.18
N PHE A 171 5.75 8.27 9.07
CA PHE A 171 6.01 7.44 10.23
C PHE A 171 4.82 6.53 10.54
N HIS A 172 5.10 5.35 11.07
CA HIS A 172 4.11 4.42 11.57
C HIS A 172 4.67 3.68 12.78
N PHE A 173 3.89 3.65 13.85
CA PHE A 173 4.19 2.99 15.11
C PHE A 173 2.97 2.14 15.49
N GLY A 174 2.99 0.84 15.22
CA GLY A 174 1.81 -0.03 15.31
C GLY A 174 1.54 -0.67 16.67
N ASN A 175 2.43 -0.48 17.66
CA ASN A 175 2.28 -1.03 19.01
C ASN A 175 3.10 -0.23 20.04
N LEU A 176 2.58 0.93 20.42
CA LEU A 176 3.20 1.79 21.41
C LEU A 176 3.08 1.14 22.80
N ALA A 177 4.22 0.87 23.44
CA ALA A 177 4.30 0.29 24.78
C ALA A 177 3.52 -1.05 24.97
N ASN A 178 3.42 -1.87 23.92
CA ASN A 178 2.69 -3.14 23.94
C ASN A 178 1.18 -3.04 24.29
N THR A 179 0.59 -1.85 24.09
CA THR A 179 -0.80 -1.55 24.47
C THR A 179 -1.81 -1.79 23.35
N GLY A 180 -1.36 -2.15 22.14
CA GLY A 180 -2.23 -2.24 20.95
C GLY A 180 -2.69 -0.89 20.41
N ILE A 181 -2.14 0.21 20.93
CA ILE A 181 -2.29 1.56 20.39
C ILE A 181 -1.18 1.81 19.38
N GLY A 182 -1.49 2.48 18.28
CA GLY A 182 -0.55 2.92 17.29
C GLY A 182 -0.77 4.34 16.81
N LEU A 183 0.25 4.87 16.16
CA LEU A 183 0.28 6.21 15.61
C LEU A 183 0.92 6.16 14.23
N GLU A 184 0.26 6.72 13.23
CA GLU A 184 0.83 6.88 11.90
C GLU A 184 0.61 8.30 11.39
N GLY A 185 1.47 8.75 10.51
CA GLY A 185 1.35 10.08 9.94
C GLY A 185 2.27 10.33 8.77
N VAL A 186 1.98 11.43 8.09
CA VAL A 186 2.72 11.91 6.95
C VAL A 186 2.77 13.43 6.94
N ILE A 187 3.89 13.97 6.49
CA ILE A 187 4.11 15.37 6.18
C ILE A 187 4.57 15.42 4.73
N ASN A 188 3.85 16.16 3.88
CA ASN A 188 4.15 16.24 2.46
C ASN A 188 5.50 16.92 2.19
N ASN A 189 5.70 18.11 2.76
CA ASN A 189 6.92 18.89 2.60
C ASN A 189 7.32 19.53 3.93
N PHE A 190 8.41 19.04 4.51
CA PHE A 190 8.99 19.57 5.73
C PHE A 190 9.59 20.98 5.52
N GLN A 191 10.02 21.32 4.30
CA GLN A 191 10.59 22.65 4.02
C GLN A 191 9.49 23.71 4.04
N ASP A 192 8.37 23.47 3.36
CA ASP A 192 7.21 24.38 3.33
C ASP A 192 6.47 24.46 4.66
N PHE A 193 6.77 23.57 5.63
CA PHE A 193 6.19 23.65 6.98
C PHE A 193 6.58 24.96 7.68
N GLN A 194 7.73 25.53 7.36
CA GLN A 194 8.14 26.85 7.86
C GLN A 194 7.38 28.00 7.19
N GLU A 195 6.80 27.76 6.01
CA GLU A 195 6.08 28.75 5.20
C GLU A 195 4.55 28.61 5.32
N GLY A 196 4.06 27.62 6.07
CA GLY A 196 2.65 27.48 6.45
C GLY A 196 1.73 26.84 5.41
N GLY A 197 2.26 26.07 4.45
CA GLY A 197 1.47 25.37 3.42
C GLY A 197 1.76 23.86 3.32
N ALA A 198 2.15 23.25 4.43
CA ALA A 198 2.56 21.84 4.46
C ALA A 198 1.40 20.95 4.92
N LEU A 199 0.92 20.11 4.00
CA LEU A 199 -0.05 19.07 4.31
C LEU A 199 0.51 18.08 5.35
N LEU A 200 -0.14 18.04 6.52
CA LEU A 200 0.13 17.14 7.63
C LEU A 200 -1.10 16.26 7.86
N GLY A 201 -0.91 14.94 7.84
CA GLY A 201 -1.93 13.97 8.24
C GLY A 201 -1.41 13.10 9.36
N VAL A 202 -2.14 12.99 10.47
CA VAL A 202 -1.82 12.13 11.61
C VAL A 202 -3.03 11.30 11.98
N ARG A 203 -2.81 10.03 12.32
CA ARG A 203 -3.83 9.11 12.79
C ARG A 203 -3.33 8.38 14.03
N ALA A 204 -4.10 8.46 15.11
CA ALA A 204 -3.94 7.59 16.26
C ALA A 204 -4.96 6.45 16.14
N PHE A 205 -4.54 5.21 16.34
CA PHE A 205 -5.42 4.05 16.27
C PHE A 205 -5.20 3.11 17.46
N GLY A 206 -6.20 2.29 17.78
CA GLY A 206 -6.14 1.33 18.86
C GLY A 206 -6.93 0.07 18.51
N ARG A 207 -6.44 -1.07 19.03
CA ARG A 207 -7.07 -2.39 18.84
C ARG A 207 -7.61 -2.90 20.18
N PRO A 208 -8.81 -2.45 20.61
CA PRO A 208 -9.38 -2.82 21.92
C PRO A 208 -9.75 -4.32 22.02
N GLY A 209 -9.86 -5.04 20.90
CA GLY A 209 -10.06 -6.50 20.90
C GLY A 209 -10.15 -7.11 19.50
N GLY A 210 -9.51 -8.26 19.30
CA GLY A 210 -9.56 -9.01 18.04
C GLY A 210 -8.91 -8.27 16.87
N LYS A 211 -9.59 -8.27 15.71
CA LYS A 211 -9.14 -7.59 14.47
C LYS A 211 -9.71 -6.17 14.31
N LEU A 212 -10.47 -5.69 15.29
CA LEU A 212 -11.11 -4.37 15.22
C LEU A 212 -10.07 -3.28 15.51
N GLU A 213 -9.92 -2.34 14.58
CA GLU A 213 -9.08 -1.15 14.74
C GLU A 213 -9.97 0.09 14.69
N LEU A 214 -9.86 0.93 15.72
CA LEU A 214 -10.52 2.23 15.78
C LEU A 214 -9.45 3.30 15.73
N GLY A 215 -9.65 4.36 14.94
CA GLY A 215 -8.69 5.45 14.87
C GLY A 215 -9.31 6.82 14.72
N LEU A 216 -8.62 7.81 15.25
CA LEU A 216 -8.89 9.24 15.10
C LEU A 216 -7.87 9.82 14.13
N ILE A 217 -8.35 10.69 13.25
CA ILE A 217 -7.57 11.26 12.16
C ILE A 217 -7.61 12.79 12.29
N TYR A 218 -6.47 13.41 12.08
CA TYR A 218 -6.33 14.87 11.98
C TYR A 218 -5.52 15.19 10.73
N VAL A 219 -6.07 16.04 9.86
CA VAL A 219 -5.41 16.49 8.64
C VAL A 219 -5.50 18.02 8.57
N THR A 220 -4.38 18.67 8.24
CA THR A 220 -4.29 20.13 8.04
C THR A 220 -3.42 20.43 6.82
N ASP A 221 -3.66 21.57 6.20
CA ASP A 221 -2.99 22.16 5.03
C ASP A 221 -2.34 23.49 5.43
#